data_AF-A0AAU4XU56-F1
#
_entry.id   AF-A0AAU4XU56-F1
#
_cell.length_a   1.000
_cell.length_b   1.000
_cell.length_c   1.000
_cell.angle_alpha   90.00
_cell.angle_beta   90.00
_cell.angle_gamma   90.00
#
_symmetry.space_group_name_H-M   'P 1'
#
loop_
_entity.id
_entity.type
_entity.pdbx_description
1 polymer ?
#
loop_
_entity_poly.entity_id
_entity_poly.type
_entity_poly.pdbx_seq_one_letter_code
_entity_poly.pdbx_strand_id
1 'polypeptide(L)'
;MTTPEERDEFEVPRPPALPEGVRIEDWEVGAVIGSGGWGTVYEGRTVADGTPVAVKVLPTGALGPGQRAALGELVAREARFSAEADHPHLVRTHAVCTVEVPELPSLDGAIALVMDRAEASLKDALDAAGTGGPIADADRVLRGVAAGLAHMHGAGWVHGDLKPANVLLGPGGQVWLADFGLATELDGTHAHLPPLGTLDHLPPEWWSQRTGTQGTVVRPTADIWAFGVLAHQVLTGGLHPFPGSTARARSLAAQAYARGTAPLRLDAGLDEDMRRLIADCLAPDHAARLPYTAAGVAARVEAVTGGPHRRRRRLMPAIGAGLVVLTAAAVAGAALLGGGGGAQDEDHDSPSATGTASPPAGDIPENSDVPEALRPVIARAAHRCTDEEITPALLAALIKAESNFDAKASRPQSEEYGIAMWTPSVFRAWAVDGDGDGDKDQMSPPDAISTMSLYVCWLDQRFKQAGLPKKDLPALVAAGYRTSDRTVIEERGVPERVRPHVDKVMRYLAEYQR
;
A
#
# COMPACT_ATOMS: atom_id res chain seq x y z
N MET A 1 4.22 -33.51 -29.56
CA MET A 1 2.92 -33.05 -29.01
C MET A 1 3.16 -32.67 -27.56
N THR A 2 3.40 -31.39 -27.36
CA THR A 2 3.54 -30.72 -26.07
C THR A 2 2.79 -29.41 -26.25
N THR A 3 1.87 -29.13 -25.33
CA THR A 3 0.93 -28.02 -25.36
C THR A 3 1.65 -26.69 -25.11
N PRO A 4 1.27 -25.59 -25.79
CA PRO A 4 1.84 -24.27 -25.54
C PRO A 4 1.08 -23.60 -24.37
N GLU A 5 1.61 -23.71 -23.16
CA GLU A 5 1.03 -23.11 -21.95
C GLU A 5 2.03 -22.25 -21.14
N GLU A 6 3.05 -21.67 -21.78
CA GLU A 6 4.01 -20.77 -21.11
C GLU A 6 4.27 -19.52 -21.96
N ARG A 7 3.47 -18.46 -21.79
CA ARG A 7 3.80 -17.14 -22.32
C ARG A 7 3.60 -16.03 -21.28
N ASP A 8 4.75 -15.46 -20.92
CA ASP A 8 5.02 -14.10 -20.42
C ASP A 8 4.24 -13.60 -19.20
N GLU A 9 4.76 -13.92 -18.02
CA GLU A 9 4.79 -12.94 -16.94
C GLU A 9 5.59 -11.72 -17.41
N PHE A 10 4.99 -10.54 -17.37
CA PHE A 10 5.64 -9.26 -17.67
C PHE A 10 6.80 -9.02 -16.69
N GLU A 11 8.03 -9.37 -17.10
CA GLU A 11 9.23 -9.04 -16.33
C GLU A 11 9.58 -7.56 -16.55
N VAL A 12 9.38 -6.74 -15.52
CA VAL A 12 9.94 -5.37 -15.47
C VAL A 12 11.46 -5.50 -15.63
N PRO A 13 12.13 -4.79 -16.56
CA PRO A 13 13.57 -4.93 -16.75
C PRO A 13 14.28 -4.66 -15.42
N ARG A 14 14.95 -5.69 -14.86
CA ARG A 14 15.73 -5.51 -13.63
C ARG A 14 16.85 -4.51 -13.93
N PRO A 15 17.08 -3.52 -13.05
CA PRO A 15 18.26 -2.67 -13.18
C PRO A 15 19.52 -3.55 -13.28
N PRO A 16 20.53 -3.17 -14.07
CA PRO A 16 21.77 -3.93 -14.15
C PRO A 16 22.34 -4.09 -12.74
N ALA A 17 22.76 -5.32 -12.38
CA ALA A 17 23.33 -5.57 -11.08
C ALA A 17 24.72 -4.91 -10.97
N LEU A 18 25.06 -4.41 -9.77
CA LEU A 18 26.44 -4.01 -9.50
C LEU A 18 27.39 -5.20 -9.68
N PRO A 19 28.51 -5.03 -10.40
CA PRO A 19 29.53 -6.06 -10.51
C PRO A 19 30.20 -6.30 -9.15
N GLU A 20 30.62 -7.54 -8.92
CA GLU A 20 31.38 -7.89 -7.73
C GLU A 20 32.71 -7.13 -7.67
N GLY A 21 33.09 -6.68 -6.48
CA GLY A 21 34.30 -5.90 -6.25
C GLY A 21 34.12 -4.39 -6.44
N VAL A 22 32.94 -3.91 -6.86
CA VAL A 22 32.64 -2.47 -6.85
C VAL A 22 32.73 -1.94 -5.43
N ARG A 23 33.33 -0.76 -5.29
CA ARG A 23 33.41 -0.06 -4.02
C ARG A 23 32.41 1.08 -3.98
N ILE A 24 31.67 1.13 -2.89
CA ILE A 24 30.81 2.24 -2.51
C ILE A 24 31.41 2.77 -1.22
N GLU A 25 32.14 3.88 -1.30
CA GLU A 25 32.89 4.44 -0.16
C GLU A 25 33.79 3.37 0.52
N ASP A 26 33.55 3.09 1.80
CA ASP A 26 34.32 2.14 2.63
C ASP A 26 33.84 0.67 2.50
N TRP A 27 32.95 0.39 1.54
CA TRP A 27 32.28 -0.91 1.40
C TRP A 27 32.57 -1.53 0.04
N GLU A 28 32.94 -2.80 0.03
CA GLU A 28 33.13 -3.59 -1.18
C GLU A 28 31.92 -4.51 -1.40
N VAL A 29 31.29 -4.39 -2.55
CA VAL A 29 30.08 -5.12 -2.94
C VAL A 29 30.46 -6.50 -3.47
N GLY A 30 29.75 -7.53 -3.04
CA GLY A 30 29.88 -8.92 -3.48
C GLY A 30 28.69 -9.40 -4.30
N ALA A 31 28.39 -10.69 -4.20
CA ALA A 31 27.32 -11.32 -4.96
C ALA A 31 25.93 -10.81 -4.56
N VAL A 32 24.95 -10.91 -5.47
CA VAL A 32 23.54 -10.66 -5.15
C VAL A 32 23.03 -11.76 -4.22
N ILE A 33 22.41 -11.37 -3.09
CA ILE A 33 21.79 -12.29 -2.12
C ILE A 33 20.28 -12.15 -2.04
N GLY A 34 19.71 -11.10 -2.60
CA GLY A 34 18.27 -10.92 -2.66
C GLY A 34 17.88 -9.86 -3.68
N SER A 35 16.67 -9.96 -4.20
CA SER A 35 16.07 -8.95 -5.06
C SER A 35 14.59 -8.80 -4.71
N GLY A 36 14.14 -7.57 -4.50
CA GLY A 36 12.75 -7.26 -4.15
C GLY A 36 12.20 -6.10 -4.99
N GLY A 37 10.95 -5.72 -4.72
CA GLY A 37 10.24 -4.70 -5.51
C GLY A 37 10.86 -3.30 -5.49
N TRP A 38 11.70 -3.00 -4.51
CA TRP A 38 12.30 -1.67 -4.31
C TRP A 38 13.80 -1.62 -4.61
N GLY A 39 14.46 -2.76 -4.79
CA GLY A 39 15.91 -2.79 -4.99
C GLY A 39 16.53 -4.18 -4.88
N THR A 40 17.85 -4.21 -4.99
CA THR A 40 18.68 -5.42 -4.96
C THR A 40 19.57 -5.41 -3.72
N VAL A 41 19.66 -6.53 -3.04
CA VAL A 41 20.51 -6.72 -1.85
C VAL A 41 21.73 -7.55 -2.24
N TYR A 42 22.90 -7.03 -1.93
CA TYR A 42 24.20 -7.64 -2.19
C TYR A 42 24.86 -8.07 -0.88
N GLU A 43 25.69 -9.11 -0.94
CA GLU A 43 26.75 -9.26 0.03
C GLU A 43 27.64 -8.02 -0.01
N GLY A 44 28.24 -7.68 1.12
CA GLY A 44 29.32 -6.72 1.15
C GLY A 44 30.30 -7.03 2.27
N ARG A 45 31.39 -6.28 2.28
CA ARG A 45 32.37 -6.29 3.36
C ARG A 45 32.92 -4.89 3.55
N THR A 46 33.25 -4.53 4.79
CA THR A 46 34.07 -3.33 5.05
C THR A 46 35.42 -3.48 4.34
N VAL A 47 35.95 -2.42 3.75
CA VAL A 47 37.30 -2.41 3.17
C VAL A 47 38.37 -2.47 4.28
N ALA A 48 38.08 -1.93 5.47
CA ALA A 48 39.04 -1.80 6.56
C ALA A 48 39.47 -3.16 7.17
N ASP A 49 38.52 -4.04 7.49
CA ASP A 49 38.81 -5.30 8.20
C ASP A 49 38.08 -6.53 7.63
N GLY A 50 37.33 -6.37 6.53
CA GLY A 50 36.60 -7.44 5.88
C GLY A 50 35.33 -7.89 6.61
N THR A 51 34.85 -7.15 7.61
CA THR A 51 33.59 -7.47 8.32
C THR A 51 32.42 -7.59 7.34
N PRO A 52 31.67 -8.71 7.36
CA PRO A 52 30.53 -8.91 6.46
C PRO A 52 29.38 -7.92 6.72
N VAL A 53 28.81 -7.39 5.64
CA VAL A 53 27.61 -6.54 5.64
C VAL A 53 26.65 -6.97 4.53
N ALA A 54 25.43 -6.44 4.57
CA ALA A 54 24.52 -6.45 3.43
C ALA A 54 24.38 -5.03 2.86
N VAL A 55 24.30 -4.92 1.54
CA VAL A 55 24.16 -3.63 0.83
C VAL A 55 22.88 -3.65 0.01
N LYS A 56 21.84 -2.95 0.44
CA LYS A 56 20.56 -2.80 -0.29
C LYS A 56 20.63 -1.58 -1.17
N VAL A 57 20.65 -1.79 -2.48
CA VAL A 57 20.72 -0.74 -3.50
C VAL A 57 19.34 -0.45 -4.06
N LEU A 58 18.94 0.81 -3.99
CA LEU A 58 17.65 1.36 -4.40
C LEU A 58 17.88 2.26 -5.62
N PRO A 59 17.56 1.80 -6.84
CA PRO A 59 17.76 2.57 -8.06
C PRO A 59 16.90 3.84 -8.06
N THR A 60 17.51 4.98 -8.33
CA THR A 60 16.82 6.28 -8.41
C THR A 60 16.69 6.80 -9.85
N GLY A 61 17.53 6.32 -10.77
CA GLY A 61 17.64 6.85 -12.14
C GLY A 61 16.37 6.72 -13.00
N ALA A 62 15.50 5.74 -12.71
CA ALA A 62 14.24 5.54 -13.42
C ALA A 62 13.03 6.20 -12.71
N LEU A 63 13.23 6.80 -11.53
CA LEU A 63 12.16 7.35 -10.72
C LEU A 63 11.87 8.81 -11.07
N GLY A 64 10.59 9.14 -11.26
CA GLY A 64 10.15 10.53 -11.40
C GLY A 64 10.44 11.36 -10.14
N PRO A 65 10.45 12.70 -10.22
CA PRO A 65 10.81 13.57 -9.08
C PRO A 65 10.01 13.27 -7.79
N GLY A 66 8.70 13.05 -7.89
CA GLY A 66 7.86 12.69 -6.73
C GLY A 66 8.18 11.31 -6.15
N GLN A 67 8.54 10.34 -6.98
CA GLN A 67 8.95 9.00 -6.53
C GLN A 67 10.33 9.03 -5.86
N ARG A 68 11.25 9.87 -6.36
CA ARG A 68 12.55 10.11 -5.72
C ARG A 68 12.42 10.80 -4.37
N ALA A 69 11.53 11.80 -4.26
CA ALA A 69 11.23 12.44 -2.99
C ALA A 69 10.66 11.44 -1.98
N ALA A 70 9.66 10.64 -2.38
CA ALA A 70 9.10 9.59 -1.54
C ALA A 70 10.16 8.55 -1.12
N LEU A 71 11.01 8.09 -2.04
CA LEU A 71 12.10 7.17 -1.72
C LEU A 71 13.10 7.80 -0.74
N GLY A 72 13.45 9.08 -0.92
CA GLY A 72 14.28 9.84 0.00
C GLY A 72 13.69 9.92 1.41
N GLU A 73 12.37 10.11 1.53
CA GLU A 73 11.67 10.07 2.82
C GLU A 73 11.71 8.68 3.47
N LEU A 74 11.52 7.60 2.70
CA LEU A 74 11.63 6.22 3.21
C LEU A 74 13.05 5.93 3.73
N VAL A 75 14.07 6.36 2.99
CA VAL A 75 15.49 6.18 3.36
C VAL A 75 15.84 7.00 4.61
N ALA A 76 15.42 8.27 4.66
CA ALA A 76 15.68 9.14 5.82
C ALA A 76 15.02 8.60 7.09
N ARG A 77 13.82 8.02 6.95
CA ARG A 77 13.06 7.37 8.01
C ARG A 77 13.74 6.09 8.50
N GLU A 78 14.21 5.24 7.59
CA GLU A 78 14.97 4.03 7.95
C GLU A 78 16.27 4.38 8.70
N ALA A 79 17.02 5.38 8.23
CA ALA A 79 18.22 5.86 8.90
C ALA A 79 17.92 6.45 10.30
N ARG A 80 16.87 7.26 10.43
CA ARG A 80 16.44 7.84 11.71
C ARG A 80 16.04 6.75 12.70
N PHE A 81 15.22 5.80 12.26
CA PHE A 81 14.78 4.69 13.09
C PHE A 81 15.96 3.88 13.61
N SER A 82 16.89 3.46 12.73
CA SER A 82 18.07 2.68 13.12
C SER A 82 19.00 3.44 14.08
N ALA A 83 19.00 4.78 14.06
CA ALA A 83 19.78 5.60 14.99
C ALA A 83 19.12 5.75 16.37
N GLU A 84 17.78 5.78 16.42
CA GLU A 84 17.00 6.03 17.64
C GLU A 84 16.59 4.74 18.39
N ALA A 85 16.46 3.62 17.68
CA ALA A 85 15.91 2.36 18.19
C ALA A 85 16.95 1.21 18.15
N ASP A 86 18.05 1.35 18.90
CA ASP A 86 19.05 0.28 19.03
C ASP A 86 18.54 -0.85 19.93
N HIS A 87 18.49 -2.07 19.39
CA HIS A 87 17.99 -3.25 20.10
C HIS A 87 18.53 -4.55 19.46
N PRO A 88 18.83 -5.61 20.25
CA PRO A 88 19.35 -6.89 19.73
C PRO A 88 18.43 -7.62 18.74
N HIS A 89 17.18 -7.19 18.62
CA HIS A 89 16.19 -7.75 17.69
C HIS A 89 15.79 -6.82 16.55
N LEU A 90 16.57 -5.76 16.30
CA LEU A 90 16.40 -4.84 15.17
C LEU A 90 17.68 -4.86 14.35
N VAL A 91 17.55 -4.88 13.01
CA VAL A 91 18.71 -4.81 12.12
C VAL A 91 19.34 -3.43 12.23
N ARG A 92 20.67 -3.36 12.29
CA ARG A 92 21.37 -2.08 12.30
C ARG A 92 21.68 -1.61 10.89
N THR A 93 21.35 -0.36 10.59
CA THR A 93 21.89 0.36 9.42
C THR A 93 23.20 1.03 9.83
N HIS A 94 24.31 0.65 9.20
CA HIS A 94 25.63 1.23 9.45
C HIS A 94 25.86 2.53 8.68
N ALA A 95 25.37 2.61 7.44
CA ALA A 95 25.56 3.76 6.57
C ALA A 95 24.46 3.88 5.51
N VAL A 96 24.26 5.10 5.02
CA VAL A 96 23.48 5.40 3.82
C VAL A 96 24.41 6.12 2.87
N CYS A 97 24.69 5.50 1.73
CA CYS A 97 25.65 5.99 0.74
C CYS A 97 24.93 6.30 -0.57
N THR A 98 25.54 7.14 -1.40
CA THR A 98 25.14 7.33 -2.80
C THR A 98 26.02 6.46 -3.70
N VAL A 99 25.40 5.76 -4.64
CA VAL A 99 26.09 4.93 -5.61
C VAL A 99 26.53 5.81 -6.77
N GLU A 100 27.85 5.94 -6.93
CA GLU A 100 28.49 6.64 -8.04
C GLU A 100 29.42 5.65 -8.75
N VAL A 101 28.92 5.02 -9.82
CA VAL A 101 29.69 4.04 -10.61
C VAL A 101 29.73 4.53 -12.06
N PRO A 102 30.82 5.18 -12.50
CA PRO A 102 30.94 5.74 -13.85
C PRO A 102 30.65 4.74 -14.98
N GLU A 103 30.96 3.46 -14.75
CA GLU A 103 30.74 2.37 -15.69
C GLU A 103 29.27 1.93 -15.78
N LEU A 104 28.42 2.36 -14.84
CA LEU A 104 26.99 2.03 -14.78
C LEU A 104 26.10 3.28 -14.54
N PRO A 105 25.93 4.14 -15.58
CA PRO A 105 25.14 5.38 -15.46
C PRO A 105 23.68 5.18 -15.03
N SER A 106 23.11 3.99 -15.22
CA SER A 106 21.74 3.66 -14.79
C SER A 106 21.58 3.53 -13.27
N LEU A 107 22.69 3.37 -12.54
CA LEU A 107 22.73 3.31 -11.08
C LEU A 107 23.31 4.58 -10.47
N ASP A 108 23.65 5.57 -11.29
CA ASP A 108 24.16 6.86 -10.81
C ASP A 108 23.10 7.56 -9.94
N GLY A 109 23.53 7.99 -8.76
CA GLY A 109 22.65 8.57 -7.75
C GLY A 109 21.72 7.56 -7.06
N ALA A 110 21.89 6.25 -7.27
CA ALA A 110 21.15 5.24 -6.51
C ALA A 110 21.54 5.31 -5.02
N ILE A 111 20.64 4.88 -4.15
CA ILE A 111 20.90 4.90 -2.70
C ILE A 111 21.31 3.50 -2.26
N ALA A 112 22.41 3.40 -1.51
CA ALA A 112 22.86 2.16 -0.88
C ALA A 112 22.68 2.23 0.63
N LEU A 113 21.90 1.32 1.18
CA LEU A 113 21.75 1.11 2.62
C LEU A 113 22.68 -0.03 3.04
N VAL A 114 23.66 0.27 3.89
CA VAL A 114 24.60 -0.71 4.44
C VAL A 114 24.09 -1.16 5.81
N MET A 115 23.93 -2.46 6.01
CA MET A 115 23.30 -3.03 7.19
C MET A 115 23.97 -4.32 7.67
N ASP A 116 23.60 -4.79 8.85
CA ASP A 116 24.05 -6.09 9.38
C ASP A 116 23.77 -7.22 8.36
N ARG A 117 24.72 -8.13 8.22
CA ARG A 117 24.57 -9.29 7.34
C ARG A 117 23.86 -10.45 8.04
N ALA A 118 22.68 -10.80 7.54
CA ALA A 118 21.97 -12.01 7.92
C ALA A 118 22.40 -13.23 7.09
N GLU A 119 22.21 -14.43 7.67
CA GLU A 119 22.43 -15.71 6.98
C GLU A 119 21.27 -16.04 6.03
N ALA A 120 20.04 -15.75 6.45
CA ALA A 120 18.82 -15.96 5.66
C ALA A 120 17.67 -15.07 6.13
N SER A 121 16.63 -14.91 5.33
CA SER A 121 15.34 -14.41 5.82
C SER A 121 14.48 -15.54 6.40
N LEU A 122 13.51 -15.19 7.24
CA LEU A 122 12.52 -16.13 7.73
C LEU A 122 11.67 -16.68 6.58
N LYS A 123 11.47 -15.91 5.51
CA LYS A 123 10.84 -16.41 4.28
C LYS A 123 11.64 -17.57 3.69
N ASP A 124 12.96 -17.44 3.56
CA ASP A 124 13.82 -18.51 3.03
C ASP A 124 13.76 -19.76 3.93
N ALA A 125 13.73 -19.57 5.24
CA ALA A 125 13.56 -20.67 6.20
C ALA A 125 12.21 -21.39 6.07
N LEU A 126 11.12 -20.65 5.83
CA LEU A 126 9.80 -21.22 5.59
C LEU A 126 9.73 -21.98 4.25
N ASP A 127 10.32 -21.41 3.20
CA ASP A 127 10.38 -22.04 1.88
C ASP A 127 11.21 -23.35 1.94
N ALA A 128 12.27 -23.39 2.75
CA ALA A 128 13.12 -24.57 2.94
C ALA A 128 12.49 -25.65 3.84
N ALA A 129 11.68 -25.27 4.84
CA ALA A 129 11.12 -26.21 5.81
C ALA A 129 10.06 -27.17 5.20
N GLY A 130 9.41 -26.77 4.10
CA GLY A 130 8.25 -27.48 3.56
C GLY A 130 7.03 -27.42 4.50
N THR A 131 5.91 -28.00 4.08
CA THR A 131 4.66 -27.94 4.87
C THR A 131 4.59 -29.05 5.93
N GLY A 132 4.06 -28.73 7.13
CA GLY A 132 3.62 -29.75 8.09
C GLY A 132 4.30 -29.75 9.47
N GLY A 133 5.05 -28.71 9.83
CA GLY A 133 5.59 -28.56 11.19
C GLY A 133 6.32 -27.23 11.42
N PRO A 134 6.63 -26.88 12.68
CA PRO A 134 7.36 -25.65 12.99
C PRO A 134 8.71 -25.59 12.30
N ILE A 135 9.13 -24.38 11.91
CA ILE A 135 10.50 -24.17 11.47
C ILE A 135 11.51 -24.47 12.60
N ALA A 136 12.77 -24.65 12.23
CA ALA A 136 13.86 -24.73 13.21
C ALA A 136 13.88 -23.48 14.10
N ASP A 137 14.11 -23.67 15.40
CA ASP A 137 14.17 -22.60 16.40
C ASP A 137 12.96 -21.66 16.43
N ALA A 138 11.76 -22.13 16.02
CA ALA A 138 10.51 -21.37 16.02
C ALA A 138 10.30 -20.53 17.29
N ASP A 139 10.49 -21.12 18.47
CA ASP A 139 10.34 -20.43 19.76
C ASP A 139 11.26 -19.20 19.89
N ARG A 140 12.52 -19.32 19.43
CA ARG A 140 13.49 -18.22 19.45
C ARG A 140 13.09 -17.12 18.46
N VAL A 141 12.63 -17.50 17.28
CA VAL A 141 12.14 -16.56 16.26
C VAL A 141 10.96 -15.77 16.80
N LEU A 142 9.95 -16.43 17.39
CA LEU A 142 8.78 -15.76 17.93
C LEU A 142 9.13 -14.80 19.07
N ARG A 143 10.04 -15.19 19.97
CA ARG A 143 10.53 -14.29 21.04
C ARG A 143 11.23 -13.08 20.47
N GLY A 144 12.16 -13.29 19.53
CA GLY A 144 12.92 -12.19 18.92
C GLY A 144 12.02 -11.19 18.21
N VAL A 145 11.07 -11.67 17.39
CA VAL A 145 10.10 -10.81 16.72
C VAL A 145 9.23 -10.05 17.73
N ALA A 146 8.67 -10.73 18.72
CA ALA A 146 7.80 -10.08 19.71
C ALA A 146 8.57 -9.04 20.57
N ALA A 147 9.80 -9.35 20.96
CA ALA A 147 10.67 -8.43 21.69
C ALA A 147 11.06 -7.21 20.84
N GLY A 148 11.38 -7.40 19.56
CA GLY A 148 11.65 -6.31 18.62
C GLY A 148 10.45 -5.37 18.47
N LEU A 149 9.25 -5.92 18.26
CA LEU A 149 8.01 -5.13 18.19
C LEU A 149 7.72 -4.39 19.50
N ALA A 150 7.93 -5.04 20.66
CA ALA A 150 7.72 -4.41 21.95
C ALA A 150 8.64 -3.20 22.15
N HIS A 151 9.90 -3.32 21.73
CA HIS A 151 10.86 -2.22 21.75
C HIS A 151 10.42 -1.08 20.82
N MET A 152 10.09 -1.39 19.55
CA MET A 152 9.61 -0.39 18.57
C MET A 152 8.40 0.38 19.09
N HIS A 153 7.37 -0.34 19.55
CA HIS A 153 6.14 0.28 20.05
C HIS A 153 6.40 1.10 21.31
N GLY A 154 7.30 0.64 22.20
CA GLY A 154 7.75 1.38 23.37
C GLY A 154 8.51 2.67 23.04
N ALA A 155 9.21 2.70 21.92
CA ALA A 155 9.89 3.88 21.38
C ALA A 155 8.95 4.80 20.56
N GLY A 156 7.66 4.48 20.46
CA GLY A 156 6.69 5.29 19.72
C GLY A 156 6.64 5.01 18.22
N TRP A 157 7.14 3.85 17.77
CA TRP A 157 7.18 3.47 16.35
C TRP A 157 6.27 2.29 16.05
N VAL A 158 5.70 2.27 14.84
CA VAL A 158 4.97 1.13 14.27
C VAL A 158 5.75 0.61 13.06
N HIS A 159 5.89 -0.71 12.92
CA HIS A 159 6.63 -1.31 11.81
C HIS A 159 5.87 -1.21 10.48
N GLY A 160 4.58 -1.55 10.46
CA GLY A 160 3.69 -1.33 9.31
C GLY A 160 3.81 -2.32 8.14
N ASP A 161 4.87 -3.13 8.07
CA ASP A 161 5.06 -4.16 7.02
C ASP A 161 5.76 -5.41 7.59
N LEU A 162 5.38 -5.84 8.80
CA LEU A 162 5.90 -7.07 9.38
C LEU A 162 5.46 -8.29 8.55
N LYS A 163 6.45 -9.05 8.04
CA LYS A 163 6.25 -10.27 7.26
C LYS A 163 7.51 -11.14 7.28
N PRO A 164 7.46 -12.43 6.91
CA PRO A 164 8.64 -13.30 6.92
C PRO A 164 9.85 -12.79 6.12
N ALA A 165 9.64 -12.04 5.03
CA ALA A 165 10.75 -11.47 4.27
C ALA A 165 11.50 -10.34 5.02
N ASN A 166 10.86 -9.75 6.02
CA ASN A 166 11.39 -8.64 6.84
C ASN A 166 11.85 -9.13 8.23
N VAL A 167 11.90 -10.44 8.46
CA VAL A 167 12.52 -11.04 9.65
C VAL A 167 13.78 -11.75 9.19
N LEU A 168 14.93 -11.28 9.66
CA LEU A 168 16.25 -11.79 9.30
C LEU A 168 16.79 -12.71 10.39
N LEU A 169 17.44 -13.78 9.96
CA LEU A 169 18.10 -14.76 10.80
C LEU A 169 19.61 -14.53 10.70
N GLY A 170 20.18 -13.98 11.76
CA GLY A 170 21.60 -13.67 11.87
C GLY A 170 22.42 -14.82 12.44
N PRO A 171 23.76 -14.65 12.49
CA PRO A 171 24.66 -15.68 13.00
C PRO A 171 24.38 -16.01 14.46
N GLY A 172 24.61 -17.27 14.84
CA GLY A 172 24.36 -17.74 16.20
C GLY A 172 22.88 -17.74 16.61
N GLY A 173 21.96 -17.69 15.63
CA GLY A 173 20.52 -17.73 15.87
C GLY A 173 19.93 -16.39 16.30
N GLN A 174 20.60 -15.29 15.99
CA GLN A 174 20.05 -13.94 16.15
C GLN A 174 18.82 -13.76 15.25
N VAL A 175 17.89 -12.92 15.71
CA VAL A 175 16.62 -12.65 15.01
C VAL A 175 16.46 -11.14 14.97
N TRP A 176 16.35 -10.57 13.78
CA TRP A 176 16.25 -9.13 13.56
C TRP A 176 15.01 -8.78 12.74
N LEU A 177 14.29 -7.74 13.15
CA LEU A 177 13.32 -7.08 12.27
C LEU A 177 14.08 -6.13 11.34
N ALA A 178 13.63 -6.07 10.08
CA ALA A 178 14.27 -5.29 9.02
C ALA A 178 13.24 -4.58 8.13
N ASP A 179 13.73 -3.72 7.23
CA ASP A 179 12.94 -2.95 6.27
C ASP A 179 11.99 -1.95 6.93
N PHE A 180 12.58 -0.94 7.58
CA PHE A 180 11.87 0.15 8.27
C PHE A 180 11.45 1.29 7.32
N GLY A 181 11.55 1.09 6.00
CA GLY A 181 11.09 2.10 5.03
C GLY A 181 9.62 2.47 5.25
N LEU A 182 8.79 1.52 5.68
CA LEU A 182 7.40 1.76 6.07
C LEU A 182 7.20 1.88 7.59
N ALA A 183 8.26 1.98 8.40
CA ALA A 183 8.10 2.25 9.83
C ALA A 183 7.67 3.70 10.03
N THR A 184 6.79 3.98 10.97
CA THR A 184 6.25 5.33 11.13
C THR A 184 6.08 5.67 12.61
N GLU A 185 6.38 6.92 12.93
CA GLU A 185 6.28 7.45 14.29
C GLU A 185 4.80 7.68 14.63
N LEU A 186 4.42 7.34 15.86
CA LEU A 186 3.07 7.54 16.35
C LEU A 186 2.81 9.04 16.56
N ASP A 187 1.80 9.55 15.88
CA ASP A 187 1.14 10.81 16.19
C ASP A 187 -0.09 10.53 17.08
N GLY A 188 0.13 10.61 18.40
CA GLY A 188 -0.85 10.23 19.39
C GLY A 188 -1.08 8.71 19.45
N THR A 189 -2.22 8.23 18.95
CA THR A 189 -2.58 6.79 19.01
C THR A 189 -2.43 6.07 17.66
N HIS A 190 -1.98 6.77 16.63
CA HIS A 190 -1.92 6.30 15.26
C HIS A 190 -0.72 6.88 14.53
N ALA A 191 -0.39 6.33 13.38
CA ALA A 191 0.52 6.93 12.44
C ALA A 191 -0.09 6.89 11.03
N HIS A 192 0.55 7.55 10.07
CA HIS A 192 0.13 7.50 8.69
C HIS A 192 1.19 6.85 7.80
N LEU A 193 0.75 5.99 6.88
CA LEU A 193 1.59 5.36 5.87
C LEU A 193 0.98 5.52 4.48
N PRO A 194 1.80 5.64 3.42
CA PRO A 194 1.30 5.50 2.06
C PRO A 194 0.61 4.12 1.91
N PRO A 195 -0.32 3.95 0.96
CA PRO A 195 -1.03 2.69 0.71
C PRO A 195 -0.11 1.65 0.03
N LEU A 196 1.00 1.36 0.68
CA LEU A 196 2.05 0.44 0.28
C LEU A 196 2.19 -0.59 1.40
N GLY A 197 2.30 -1.87 1.04
CA GLY A 197 2.41 -2.96 2.01
C GLY A 197 2.05 -4.30 1.38
N THR A 198 2.50 -5.38 2.02
CA THR A 198 2.21 -6.73 1.51
C THR A 198 0.82 -7.16 1.95
N LEU A 199 -0.10 -7.35 1.01
CA LEU A 199 -1.52 -7.63 1.30
C LEU A 199 -1.77 -8.86 2.18
N ASP A 200 -0.80 -9.77 2.27
CA ASP A 200 -0.89 -11.02 3.04
C ASP A 200 -0.91 -10.81 4.56
N HIS A 201 -0.23 -9.78 5.06
CA HIS A 201 -0.05 -9.54 6.49
C HIS A 201 -0.82 -8.32 7.00
N LEU A 202 -1.54 -7.63 6.11
CA LEU A 202 -2.36 -6.48 6.46
C LEU A 202 -3.63 -6.90 7.23
N PRO A 203 -4.02 -6.14 8.26
CA PRO A 203 -5.24 -6.41 8.99
C PRO A 203 -6.49 -6.01 8.19
N PRO A 204 -7.65 -6.64 8.42
CA PRO A 204 -8.85 -6.48 7.59
C PRO A 204 -9.39 -5.05 7.56
N GLU A 205 -9.27 -4.31 8.66
CA GLU A 205 -9.66 -2.91 8.78
C GLU A 205 -8.80 -1.97 7.92
N TRP A 206 -7.64 -2.41 7.42
CA TRP A 206 -6.84 -1.62 6.47
C TRP A 206 -7.68 -1.15 5.27
N TRP A 207 -8.61 -2.00 4.83
CA TRP A 207 -9.47 -1.72 3.68
C TRP A 207 -10.68 -0.84 3.99
N SER A 208 -11.06 -0.71 5.26
CA SER A 208 -12.15 0.18 5.68
C SER A 208 -11.64 1.51 6.24
N GLN A 209 -10.33 1.64 6.46
CA GLN A 209 -9.73 2.86 6.94
C GLN A 209 -9.65 3.91 5.83
N ARG A 210 -10.10 5.12 6.15
CA ARG A 210 -10.00 6.29 5.27
C ARG A 210 -8.53 6.64 5.04
N THR A 211 -8.08 6.60 3.79
CA THR A 211 -6.80 7.19 3.38
C THR A 211 -6.99 8.71 3.30
N GLY A 212 -6.40 9.43 4.25
CA GLY A 212 -6.40 10.89 4.26
C GLY A 212 -5.26 11.48 3.42
N THR A 213 -5.15 12.80 3.40
CA THR A 213 -4.03 13.52 2.73
C THR A 213 -2.66 13.15 3.29
N GLN A 214 -2.60 12.67 4.54
CA GLN A 214 -1.37 12.20 5.20
C GLN A 214 -1.09 10.70 4.98
N GLY A 215 -2.01 9.94 4.38
CA GLY A 215 -1.89 8.49 4.16
C GLY A 215 -2.95 7.68 4.92
N THR A 216 -2.82 6.36 4.85
CA THR A 216 -3.66 5.39 5.57
C THR A 216 -3.25 5.34 7.03
N VAL A 217 -4.23 5.36 7.91
CA VAL A 217 -4.02 5.25 9.35
C VAL A 217 -3.47 3.86 9.69
N VAL A 218 -2.38 3.81 10.46
CA VAL A 218 -1.73 2.58 10.93
C VAL A 218 -1.56 2.66 12.42
N ARG A 219 -1.72 1.52 13.09
CA ARG A 219 -1.74 1.42 14.55
C ARG A 219 -0.79 0.31 15.00
N PRO A 220 -0.32 0.34 16.26
CA PRO A 220 0.42 -0.78 16.84
C PRO A 220 -0.30 -2.13 16.67
N THR A 221 -1.64 -2.16 16.71
CA THR A 221 -2.44 -3.38 16.52
C THR A 221 -2.37 -3.98 15.11
N ALA A 222 -1.90 -3.23 14.11
CA ALA A 222 -1.63 -3.77 12.78
C ALA A 222 -0.44 -4.73 12.82
N ASP A 223 0.63 -4.34 13.52
CA ASP A 223 1.79 -5.22 13.73
C ASP A 223 1.43 -6.46 14.57
N ILE A 224 0.50 -6.32 15.53
CA ILE A 224 0.00 -7.45 16.33
C ILE A 224 -0.71 -8.48 15.44
N TRP A 225 -1.51 -8.04 14.47
CA TRP A 225 -2.13 -8.93 13.51
C TRP A 225 -1.11 -9.60 12.60
N ALA A 226 -0.18 -8.82 12.05
CA ALA A 226 0.91 -9.34 11.24
C ALA A 226 1.73 -10.39 12.01
N PHE A 227 1.98 -10.16 13.31
CA PHE A 227 2.62 -11.12 14.20
C PHE A 227 1.80 -12.40 14.35
N GLY A 228 0.47 -12.30 14.52
CA GLY A 228 -0.40 -13.48 14.58
C GLY A 228 -0.34 -14.35 13.32
N VAL A 229 -0.34 -13.71 12.15
CA VAL A 229 -0.16 -14.41 10.86
C VAL A 229 1.22 -15.08 10.79
N LEU A 230 2.27 -14.33 11.10
CA LEU A 230 3.65 -14.80 11.08
C LEU A 230 3.86 -15.96 12.07
N ALA A 231 3.32 -15.86 13.28
CA ALA A 231 3.45 -16.88 14.31
C ALA A 231 2.81 -18.21 13.87
N HIS A 232 1.62 -18.14 13.27
CA HIS A 232 1.00 -19.31 12.67
C HIS A 232 1.88 -19.93 11.59
N GLN A 233 2.43 -19.13 10.67
CA GLN A 233 3.30 -19.61 9.59
C GLN A 233 4.57 -20.29 10.14
N VAL A 234 5.23 -19.66 11.11
CA VAL A 234 6.43 -20.17 11.80
C VAL A 234 6.18 -21.53 12.43
N LEU A 235 5.01 -21.71 13.07
CA LEU A 235 4.69 -22.94 13.80
C LEU A 235 4.12 -24.06 12.93
N THR A 236 3.77 -23.78 11.69
CA THR A 236 3.11 -24.75 10.79
C THR A 236 3.91 -25.05 9.53
N GLY A 237 5.05 -24.37 9.34
CA GLY A 237 5.89 -24.54 8.14
C GLY A 237 5.25 -23.85 6.94
N GLY A 238 4.79 -22.61 7.15
CA GLY A 238 4.30 -21.74 6.09
C GLY A 238 2.79 -21.78 5.83
N LEU A 239 2.00 -22.53 6.60
CA LEU A 239 0.53 -22.49 6.43
C LEU A 239 0.01 -21.12 6.84
N HIS A 240 -0.81 -20.53 5.99
CA HIS A 240 -1.45 -19.26 6.25
C HIS A 240 -2.80 -19.48 6.99
N PRO A 241 -3.12 -18.69 8.03
CA PRO A 241 -4.38 -18.86 8.79
C PRO A 241 -5.64 -18.53 7.99
N PHE A 242 -5.48 -17.82 6.87
CA PHE A 242 -6.54 -17.49 5.91
C PHE A 242 -6.32 -18.23 4.59
N PRO A 243 -7.34 -18.91 4.03
CA PRO A 243 -7.20 -19.68 2.80
C PRO A 243 -6.99 -18.78 1.57
N GLY A 244 -6.20 -19.26 0.62
CA GLY A 244 -5.97 -18.59 -0.66
C GLY A 244 -4.60 -18.89 -1.24
N SER A 245 -4.53 -19.09 -2.55
CA SER A 245 -3.27 -19.29 -3.28
C SER A 245 -2.53 -17.98 -3.57
N THR A 246 -3.23 -16.84 -3.50
CA THR A 246 -2.66 -15.51 -3.76
C THR A 246 -2.87 -14.58 -2.56
N ALA A 247 -2.02 -13.55 -2.44
CA ALA A 247 -2.13 -12.59 -1.35
C ALA A 247 -3.48 -11.88 -1.31
N ARG A 248 -4.02 -11.55 -2.48
CA ARG A 248 -5.36 -10.98 -2.62
C ARG A 248 -6.44 -11.92 -2.09
N ALA A 249 -6.37 -13.21 -2.42
CA ALA A 249 -7.36 -14.19 -1.95
C ALA A 249 -7.33 -14.33 -0.42
N ARG A 250 -6.13 -14.37 0.18
CA ARG A 250 -5.97 -14.45 1.64
C ARG A 250 -6.48 -13.18 2.34
N SER A 251 -6.21 -12.02 1.76
CA SER A 251 -6.75 -10.74 2.26
C SER A 251 -8.28 -10.68 2.20
N LEU A 252 -8.90 -11.18 1.12
CA LEU A 252 -10.37 -11.31 1.05
C LEU A 252 -10.92 -12.30 2.07
N ALA A 253 -10.23 -13.40 2.33
CA ALA A 253 -10.60 -14.37 3.36
C ALA A 253 -10.49 -13.77 4.77
N ALA A 254 -9.47 -12.96 5.05
CA ALA A 254 -9.35 -12.19 6.29
C ALA A 254 -10.50 -11.21 6.47
N GLN A 255 -10.93 -10.51 5.41
CA GLN A 255 -12.11 -9.65 5.45
C GLN A 255 -13.41 -10.43 5.71
N ALA A 256 -13.56 -11.61 5.08
CA ALA A 256 -14.71 -12.49 5.33
C ALA A 256 -14.74 -12.99 6.79
N TYR A 257 -13.57 -13.31 7.35
CA TYR A 257 -13.44 -13.64 8.76
C TYR A 257 -13.83 -12.47 9.66
N ALA A 258 -13.36 -11.27 9.36
CA ALA A 258 -13.69 -10.07 10.14
C ALA A 258 -15.19 -9.75 10.14
N ARG A 259 -15.90 -10.06 9.04
CA ARG A 259 -17.36 -9.95 8.94
C ARG A 259 -18.13 -11.11 9.57
N GLY A 260 -17.45 -12.09 10.15
CA GLY A 260 -18.06 -13.30 10.72
C GLY A 260 -18.62 -14.28 9.69
N THR A 261 -18.29 -14.11 8.40
CA THR A 261 -18.80 -14.97 7.32
C THR A 261 -17.86 -16.13 6.98
N ALA A 262 -16.68 -16.19 7.61
CA ALA A 262 -15.72 -17.28 7.47
C ALA A 262 -14.99 -17.53 8.80
N PRO A 263 -14.57 -18.78 9.11
CA PRO A 263 -13.83 -19.07 10.34
C PRO A 263 -12.33 -18.76 10.20
N LEU A 264 -11.68 -18.44 11.32
CA LEU A 264 -10.24 -18.48 11.46
C LEU A 264 -9.77 -19.94 11.43
N ARG A 265 -8.77 -20.27 10.59
CA ARG A 265 -8.25 -21.63 10.45
C ARG A 265 -6.86 -21.73 11.06
N LEU A 266 -6.81 -22.05 12.35
CA LEU A 266 -5.56 -22.36 13.04
C LEU A 266 -5.29 -23.87 12.98
N ASP A 267 -4.03 -24.26 12.80
CA ASP A 267 -3.65 -25.66 12.73
C ASP A 267 -4.00 -26.42 14.02
N ALA A 268 -4.52 -27.65 13.86
CA ALA A 268 -4.97 -28.48 14.98
C ALA A 268 -3.81 -28.98 15.86
N GLY A 269 -2.59 -29.02 15.32
CA GLY A 269 -1.36 -29.42 16.00
C GLY A 269 -0.77 -28.36 16.92
N LEU A 270 -1.25 -27.11 16.88
CA LEU A 270 -0.83 -26.05 17.80
C LEU A 270 -1.24 -26.40 19.24
N ASP A 271 -0.35 -26.11 20.19
CA ASP A 271 -0.70 -26.14 21.60
C ASP A 271 -1.74 -25.06 21.91
N GLU A 272 -2.52 -25.30 22.95
CA GLU A 272 -3.73 -24.53 23.21
C GLU A 272 -3.41 -23.10 23.71
N ASP A 273 -2.30 -22.90 24.41
CA ASP A 273 -1.87 -21.58 24.84
C ASP A 273 -1.39 -20.72 23.65
N MET A 274 -0.63 -21.31 22.75
CA MET A 274 -0.19 -20.67 21.50
C MET A 274 -1.35 -20.41 20.55
N ARG A 275 -2.30 -21.35 20.44
CA ARG A 275 -3.52 -21.16 19.65
C ARG A 275 -4.30 -19.94 20.14
N ARG A 276 -4.49 -19.80 21.46
CA ARG A 276 -5.14 -18.61 22.04
C ARG A 276 -4.37 -17.33 21.77
N LEU A 277 -3.04 -17.36 21.95
CA LEU A 277 -2.19 -16.19 21.67
C LEU A 277 -2.36 -15.72 20.22
N ILE A 278 -2.27 -16.64 19.25
CA ILE A 278 -2.46 -16.33 17.84
C ILE A 278 -3.87 -15.82 17.56
N ALA A 279 -4.90 -16.44 18.12
CA ALA A 279 -6.28 -16.01 17.94
C ALA A 279 -6.52 -14.59 18.48
N ASP A 280 -5.96 -14.26 19.64
CA ASP A 280 -6.02 -12.91 20.23
C ASP A 280 -5.34 -11.88 19.33
N CYS A 281 -4.17 -12.20 18.80
CA CYS A 281 -3.46 -11.36 17.83
C CYS A 281 -4.28 -11.15 16.53
N LEU A 282 -5.05 -12.15 16.12
CA LEU A 282 -5.92 -12.14 14.94
C LEU A 282 -7.37 -11.76 15.28
N ALA A 283 -7.60 -10.96 16.33
CA ALA A 283 -8.93 -10.44 16.61
C ALA A 283 -9.44 -9.55 15.44
N PRO A 284 -10.73 -9.65 15.07
CA PRO A 284 -11.29 -9.11 13.82
C PRO A 284 -11.08 -7.64 13.51
N ASP A 285 -11.00 -6.78 14.52
CA ASP A 285 -10.89 -5.34 14.36
C ASP A 285 -9.84 -4.76 15.31
N HIS A 286 -9.53 -3.48 15.11
CA HIS A 286 -8.55 -2.77 15.92
C HIS A 286 -8.96 -2.71 17.40
N ALA A 287 -10.24 -2.40 17.69
CA ALA A 287 -10.71 -2.18 19.06
C ALA A 287 -10.61 -3.47 19.90
N ALA A 288 -10.95 -4.61 19.30
CA ALA A 288 -10.79 -5.92 19.91
C ALA A 288 -9.32 -6.31 20.15
N ARG A 289 -8.37 -5.72 19.40
CA ARG A 289 -6.93 -5.95 19.56
C ARG A 289 -6.23 -4.98 20.50
N LEU A 290 -6.87 -3.88 20.90
CA LEU A 290 -6.28 -2.90 21.85
C LEU A 290 -5.67 -3.52 23.11
N PRO A 291 -6.25 -4.56 23.74
CA PRO A 291 -5.66 -5.18 24.93
C PRO A 291 -4.33 -5.91 24.68
N TYR A 292 -4.03 -6.30 23.44
CA TYR A 292 -2.89 -7.14 23.10
C TYR A 292 -1.70 -6.30 22.63
N THR A 293 -1.11 -5.53 23.55
CA THR A 293 0.10 -4.74 23.27
C THR A 293 1.28 -5.62 22.89
N ALA A 294 2.26 -5.11 22.13
CA ALA A 294 3.44 -5.89 21.75
C ALA A 294 4.24 -6.38 22.98
N ALA A 295 4.33 -5.55 24.04
CA ALA A 295 4.92 -5.97 25.31
C ALA A 295 4.14 -7.13 25.97
N GLY A 296 2.79 -7.07 25.95
CA GLY A 296 1.94 -8.15 26.45
C GLY A 296 2.09 -9.44 25.63
N VAL A 297 2.15 -9.33 24.30
CA VAL A 297 2.42 -10.45 23.39
C VAL A 297 3.79 -11.06 23.69
N ALA A 298 4.85 -10.25 23.81
CA ALA A 298 6.20 -10.72 24.14
C ALA A 298 6.23 -11.49 25.46
N ALA A 299 5.60 -10.97 26.51
CA ALA A 299 5.51 -11.65 27.80
C ALA A 299 4.77 -13.01 27.71
N ARG A 300 3.70 -13.08 26.90
CA ARG A 300 2.97 -14.33 26.67
C ARG A 300 3.79 -15.34 25.86
N VAL A 301 4.50 -14.89 24.83
CA VAL A 301 5.39 -15.76 24.04
C VAL A 301 6.48 -16.35 24.94
N GLU A 302 7.13 -15.53 25.78
CA GLU A 302 8.12 -16.01 26.76
C GLU A 302 7.52 -17.01 27.74
N ALA A 303 6.31 -16.77 28.26
CA ALA A 303 5.66 -17.70 29.17
C ALA A 303 5.34 -19.06 28.53
N VAL A 304 4.80 -19.05 27.30
CA VAL A 304 4.40 -20.27 26.58
C VAL A 304 5.61 -21.08 26.13
N THR A 305 6.65 -20.41 25.64
CA THR A 305 7.84 -21.09 25.08
C THR A 305 8.92 -21.35 26.13
N GLY A 306 8.97 -20.57 27.22
CA GLY A 306 9.98 -20.65 28.28
C GLY A 306 9.63 -21.58 29.43
N GLY A 307 8.36 -22.03 29.51
CA GLY A 307 7.92 -23.03 30.48
C GLY A 307 8.56 -24.41 30.25
N PRO A 308 8.67 -25.26 31.28
CA PRO A 308 9.18 -26.62 31.17
C PRO A 308 8.18 -27.54 30.46
N HIS A 309 7.98 -27.36 29.16
CA HIS A 309 7.04 -28.13 28.36
C HIS A 309 7.60 -28.65 27.04
N ARG A 310 8.70 -29.42 27.12
CA ARG A 310 9.00 -30.48 26.13
C ARG A 310 9.60 -31.71 26.78
N ARG A 311 8.75 -32.60 27.30
CA ARG A 311 8.97 -34.06 27.38
C ARG A 311 7.68 -34.80 27.73
N ARG A 312 6.66 -34.71 26.86
CA ARG A 312 5.65 -35.77 26.77
C ARG A 312 5.77 -36.43 25.41
N ARG A 313 6.63 -37.46 25.34
CA ARG A 313 6.46 -38.55 24.38
C ARG A 313 5.00 -38.98 24.45
N ARG A 314 4.30 -38.99 23.32
CA ARG A 314 2.95 -39.57 23.19
C ARG A 314 3.01 -41.04 23.64
N LEU A 315 2.58 -41.31 24.86
CA LEU A 315 2.06 -42.60 25.27
C LEU A 315 0.54 -42.44 25.22
N MET A 316 -0.10 -43.07 24.24
CA MET A 316 -1.56 -43.17 24.22
C MET A 316 -2.02 -44.01 25.42
N PRO A 317 -3.11 -43.60 26.11
CA PRO A 317 -4.01 -44.55 26.72
C PRO A 317 -5.39 -44.49 26.07
N ALA A 318 -5.99 -45.68 26.01
CA ALA A 318 -7.25 -46.00 25.38
C ALA A 318 -8.47 -45.37 26.07
N ILE A 319 -9.50 -45.13 25.24
CA ILE A 319 -10.95 -45.25 25.47
C ILE A 319 -11.43 -45.25 26.93
N GLY A 320 -12.27 -44.26 27.25
CA GLY A 320 -13.19 -44.28 28.40
C GLY A 320 -14.38 -43.36 28.14
N ALA A 321 -15.51 -43.95 27.79
CA ALA A 321 -16.79 -43.28 27.61
C ALA A 321 -17.34 -42.71 28.94
N GLY A 322 -18.00 -41.55 28.90
CA GLY A 322 -18.68 -40.96 30.05
C GLY A 322 -19.54 -39.76 29.63
N LEU A 323 -20.83 -40.00 29.47
CA LEU A 323 -21.93 -39.11 29.09
C LEU A 323 -22.40 -38.25 30.30
N VAL A 324 -23.29 -37.27 30.04
CA VAL A 324 -24.29 -36.62 30.96
C VAL A 324 -23.82 -35.29 31.62
N VAL A 325 -24.56 -34.16 31.69
CA VAL A 325 -25.88 -33.67 31.22
C VAL A 325 -25.92 -32.13 31.37
N LEU A 326 -26.78 -31.49 30.55
CA LEU A 326 -27.25 -30.10 30.61
C LEU A 326 -27.87 -29.64 31.95
N THR A 327 -27.85 -28.33 32.24
CA THR A 327 -29.08 -27.57 32.58
C THR A 327 -28.85 -26.06 32.60
N ALA A 328 -29.89 -25.35 32.12
CA ALA A 328 -30.04 -23.91 31.99
C ALA A 328 -30.72 -23.28 33.22
N ALA A 329 -30.62 -21.96 33.37
CA ALA A 329 -31.78 -21.07 33.61
C ALA A 329 -31.37 -19.59 33.72
N ALA A 330 -32.19 -18.74 33.10
CA ALA A 330 -32.18 -17.28 33.06
C ALA A 330 -32.79 -16.63 34.32
N VAL A 331 -32.55 -15.32 34.53
CA VAL A 331 -33.55 -14.34 35.02
C VAL A 331 -33.21 -12.93 34.49
N ALA A 332 -34.25 -12.24 34.03
CA ALA A 332 -34.29 -10.86 33.54
C ALA A 332 -34.45 -9.80 34.66
N GLY A 333 -34.14 -8.54 34.34
CA GLY A 333 -34.51 -7.38 35.17
C GLY A 333 -34.51 -6.10 34.32
N ALA A 334 -35.66 -5.43 34.29
CA ALA A 334 -36.02 -4.32 33.39
C ALA A 334 -35.97 -2.94 34.07
N ALA A 335 -36.15 -1.89 33.23
CA ALA A 335 -36.79 -0.59 33.50
C ALA A 335 -35.90 0.51 34.18
N LEU A 336 -35.96 1.82 33.89
CA LEU A 336 -36.84 2.68 33.07
C LEU A 336 -36.38 4.17 33.16
N LEU A 337 -36.89 5.02 32.22
CA LEU A 337 -37.05 6.52 32.23
C LEU A 337 -35.82 7.39 31.90
N GLY A 338 -35.88 8.48 31.13
CA GLY A 338 -36.91 9.27 30.40
C GLY A 338 -36.15 10.36 29.58
N GLY A 339 -36.67 11.26 28.74
CA GLY A 339 -37.99 11.67 28.28
C GLY A 339 -37.86 13.12 27.73
N GLY A 340 -38.47 13.41 26.57
CA GLY A 340 -38.79 14.76 26.02
C GLY A 340 -37.62 15.56 25.41
N GLY A 341 -37.72 16.25 24.28
CA GLY A 341 -38.85 16.71 23.46
C GLY A 341 -38.55 18.15 23.01
N GLY A 342 -38.73 18.47 21.72
CA GLY A 342 -38.66 19.85 21.23
C GLY A 342 -38.29 19.96 19.75
N ALA A 343 -39.29 20.10 18.90
CA ALA A 343 -39.18 20.61 17.53
C ALA A 343 -39.57 22.09 17.53
N GLN A 344 -38.95 22.90 16.66
CA GLN A 344 -39.58 24.07 16.05
C GLN A 344 -38.79 24.52 14.80
N ASP A 345 -39.58 24.95 13.82
CA ASP A 345 -39.30 25.29 12.43
C ASP A 345 -38.86 26.75 12.20
N GLU A 346 -38.35 26.95 10.97
CA GLU A 346 -38.36 28.16 10.10
C GLU A 346 -37.54 29.41 10.51
N ASP A 347 -36.62 29.86 9.63
CA ASP A 347 -36.99 30.81 8.56
C ASP A 347 -35.84 31.14 7.57
N HIS A 348 -36.26 31.64 6.40
CA HIS A 348 -35.51 32.15 5.24
C HIS A 348 -34.42 33.20 5.54
N ASP A 349 -33.32 33.23 4.75
CA ASP A 349 -33.10 34.31 3.77
C ASP A 349 -31.89 34.05 2.83
N SER A 350 -32.08 34.39 1.55
CA SER A 350 -31.01 34.58 0.56
C SER A 350 -30.76 36.08 0.39
N PRO A 351 -29.59 36.49 -0.14
CA PRO A 351 -29.70 37.41 -1.27
C PRO A 351 -28.78 37.05 -2.44
N SER A 352 -29.38 37.20 -3.61
CA SER A 352 -28.73 37.29 -4.91
C SER A 352 -27.89 38.56 -5.02
N ALA A 353 -26.76 38.49 -5.73
CA ALA A 353 -26.23 39.63 -6.48
C ALA A 353 -25.46 39.15 -7.72
N THR A 354 -26.10 39.39 -8.86
CA THR A 354 -25.58 39.32 -10.23
C THR A 354 -24.42 40.30 -10.45
N GLY A 355 -23.33 39.81 -11.03
CA GLY A 355 -22.32 40.62 -11.69
C GLY A 355 -21.84 39.88 -12.93
N THR A 356 -22.31 40.29 -14.10
CA THR A 356 -21.81 39.85 -15.41
C THR A 356 -20.39 40.39 -15.59
N ALA A 357 -19.41 39.60 -15.16
CA ALA A 357 -18.02 39.73 -15.57
C ALA A 357 -17.82 38.78 -16.75
N SER A 358 -17.12 39.22 -17.80
CA SER A 358 -16.61 38.28 -18.79
C SER A 358 -15.81 37.19 -18.06
N PRO A 359 -16.02 35.91 -18.37
CA PRO A 359 -15.32 34.82 -17.70
C PRO A 359 -13.80 35.05 -17.81
N PRO A 360 -13.02 34.85 -16.74
CA PRO A 360 -11.56 34.84 -16.82
C PRO A 360 -11.11 33.82 -17.89
N ALA A 361 -9.93 34.06 -18.47
CA ALA A 361 -9.41 33.22 -19.55
C ALA A 361 -9.39 31.73 -19.13
N GLY A 362 -10.15 30.89 -19.86
CA GLY A 362 -10.26 29.45 -19.59
C GLY A 362 -11.54 29.00 -18.89
N ASP A 363 -12.39 29.91 -18.42
CA ASP A 363 -13.70 29.55 -17.84
C ASP A 363 -14.72 29.09 -18.90
N ILE A 364 -15.76 28.41 -18.43
CA ILE A 364 -16.85 27.90 -19.29
C ILE A 364 -17.81 29.07 -19.63
N PRO A 365 -18.10 29.36 -20.92
CA PRO A 365 -19.02 30.43 -21.27
C PRO A 365 -20.42 30.24 -20.72
N GLU A 366 -21.06 31.32 -20.28
CA GLU A 366 -22.43 31.28 -19.74
C GLU A 366 -23.44 30.70 -20.74
N ASN A 367 -23.25 30.97 -22.04
CA ASN A 367 -24.11 30.50 -23.13
C ASN A 367 -23.67 29.16 -23.73
N SER A 368 -22.75 28.44 -23.09
CA SER A 368 -22.31 27.11 -23.55
C SER A 368 -23.36 26.03 -23.31
N ASP A 369 -23.22 24.91 -24.04
CA ASP A 369 -24.06 23.72 -23.87
C ASP A 369 -23.65 22.83 -22.67
N VAL A 370 -22.73 23.29 -21.82
CA VAL A 370 -22.35 22.59 -20.59
C VAL A 370 -23.52 22.63 -19.60
N PRO A 371 -24.03 21.48 -19.13
CA PRO A 371 -25.13 21.44 -18.17
C PRO A 371 -24.84 22.26 -16.91
N GLU A 372 -25.82 23.07 -16.48
CA GLU A 372 -25.67 24.01 -15.36
C GLU A 372 -25.20 23.32 -14.06
N ALA A 373 -25.72 22.12 -13.78
CA ALA A 373 -25.34 21.32 -12.61
C ALA A 373 -23.86 20.85 -12.63
N LEU A 374 -23.25 20.71 -13.81
CA LEU A 374 -21.87 20.25 -13.96
C LEU A 374 -20.86 21.40 -13.95
N ARG A 375 -21.27 22.62 -14.32
CA ARG A 375 -20.39 23.80 -14.34
C ARG A 375 -19.59 24.00 -13.03
N PRO A 376 -20.21 24.00 -11.83
CA PRO A 376 -19.45 24.18 -10.59
C PRO A 376 -18.56 22.97 -10.26
N VAL A 377 -18.92 21.77 -10.70
CA VAL A 377 -18.11 20.56 -10.51
C VAL A 377 -16.86 20.64 -11.39
N ILE A 378 -17.01 20.95 -12.67
CA ILE A 378 -15.90 21.09 -13.63
C ILE A 378 -14.99 22.23 -13.20
N ALA A 379 -15.54 23.37 -12.81
CA ALA A 379 -14.76 24.49 -12.32
C ALA A 379 -13.93 24.09 -11.10
N ARG A 380 -14.53 23.52 -10.05
CA ARG A 380 -13.79 23.06 -8.86
C ARG A 380 -12.72 22.03 -9.20
N ALA A 381 -13.01 21.11 -10.12
CA ALA A 381 -12.06 20.08 -10.52
C ALA A 381 -10.84 20.68 -11.24
N ALA A 382 -11.04 21.61 -12.18
CA ALA A 382 -9.94 22.28 -12.90
C ALA A 382 -9.02 23.06 -11.95
N HIS A 383 -9.59 23.80 -11.00
CA HIS A 383 -8.83 24.62 -10.03
C HIS A 383 -7.96 23.79 -9.06
N ARG A 384 -8.11 22.46 -9.02
CA ARG A 384 -7.20 21.58 -8.26
C ARG A 384 -5.86 21.37 -8.96
N CYS A 385 -5.77 21.61 -10.27
CA CYS A 385 -4.52 21.58 -11.00
C CYS A 385 -3.87 22.97 -10.94
N THR A 386 -2.56 23.01 -10.68
CA THR A 386 -1.79 24.27 -10.60
C THR A 386 -1.32 24.76 -11.98
N ASP A 387 -1.49 23.96 -13.03
CA ASP A 387 -1.05 24.27 -14.39
C ASP A 387 -2.12 25.07 -15.15
N GLU A 388 -1.73 26.20 -15.73
CA GLU A 388 -2.63 27.16 -16.41
C GLU A 388 -3.33 26.57 -17.65
N GLU A 389 -2.78 25.49 -18.22
CA GLU A 389 -3.32 24.81 -19.39
C GLU A 389 -4.56 23.94 -19.06
N ILE A 390 -4.70 23.49 -17.81
CA ILE A 390 -5.86 22.69 -17.36
C ILE A 390 -6.99 23.61 -16.91
N THR A 391 -7.75 24.06 -17.91
CA THR A 391 -8.84 25.02 -17.71
C THR A 391 -10.21 24.33 -17.57
N PRO A 392 -11.20 24.97 -16.91
CA PRO A 392 -12.60 24.49 -16.93
C PRO A 392 -13.12 24.23 -18.35
N ALA A 393 -12.78 25.07 -19.31
CA ALA A 393 -13.14 24.89 -20.73
C ALA A 393 -12.51 23.63 -21.35
N LEU A 394 -11.25 23.31 -21.04
CA LEU A 394 -10.58 22.09 -21.51
C LEU A 394 -11.24 20.83 -20.93
N LEU A 395 -11.51 20.81 -19.62
CA LEU A 395 -12.21 19.68 -19.00
C LEU A 395 -13.61 19.50 -19.59
N ALA A 396 -14.37 20.58 -19.78
CA ALA A 396 -15.68 20.51 -20.43
C ALA A 396 -15.59 19.96 -21.86
N ALA A 397 -14.59 20.38 -22.63
CA ALA A 397 -14.36 19.90 -23.99
C ALA A 397 -14.02 18.39 -24.04
N LEU A 398 -13.20 17.90 -23.11
CA LEU A 398 -12.89 16.48 -22.96
C LEU A 398 -14.15 15.67 -22.63
N ILE A 399 -14.92 16.09 -21.62
CA ILE A 399 -16.15 15.39 -21.22
C ILE A 399 -17.17 15.36 -22.37
N LYS A 400 -17.33 16.47 -23.10
CA LYS A 400 -18.20 16.53 -24.28
C LYS A 400 -17.74 15.59 -25.38
N ALA A 401 -16.43 15.47 -25.60
CA ALA A 401 -15.86 14.56 -26.59
C ALA A 401 -16.06 13.08 -26.20
N GLU A 402 -15.93 12.74 -24.92
CA GLU A 402 -16.06 11.38 -24.40
C GLU A 402 -17.51 10.87 -24.42
N SER A 403 -18.43 11.59 -23.77
CA SER A 403 -19.79 11.12 -23.49
C SER A 403 -20.89 12.10 -23.90
N ASN A 404 -20.55 13.31 -24.34
CA ASN A 404 -21.51 14.41 -24.50
C ASN A 404 -22.27 14.71 -23.20
N PHE A 405 -21.54 14.70 -22.07
CA PHE A 405 -22.05 14.92 -20.70
C PHE A 405 -23.04 13.86 -20.20
N ASP A 406 -23.12 12.69 -20.83
CA ASP A 406 -23.99 11.60 -20.36
C ASP A 406 -23.35 10.86 -19.17
N ALA A 407 -23.88 11.10 -17.98
CA ALA A 407 -23.47 10.42 -16.74
C ALA A 407 -23.64 8.90 -16.76
N LYS A 408 -24.53 8.38 -17.62
CA LYS A 408 -24.82 6.95 -17.74
C LYS A 408 -24.18 6.32 -18.98
N ALA A 409 -23.27 7.04 -19.65
CA ALA A 409 -22.61 6.55 -20.84
C ALA A 409 -21.91 5.22 -20.58
N SER A 410 -21.97 4.33 -21.56
CA SER A 410 -21.42 2.99 -21.47
C SER A 410 -21.00 2.49 -22.84
N ARG A 411 -19.77 1.98 -22.94
CA ARG A 411 -19.24 1.25 -24.10
C ARG A 411 -18.71 -0.11 -23.63
N PRO A 412 -19.58 -1.14 -23.60
CA PRO A 412 -19.20 -2.46 -23.09
C PRO A 412 -18.05 -3.12 -23.86
N GLN A 413 -17.88 -2.80 -25.15
CA GLN A 413 -16.83 -3.39 -25.99
C GLN A 413 -15.41 -2.93 -25.59
N SER A 414 -15.30 -1.74 -25.00
CA SER A 414 -14.04 -1.17 -24.49
C SER A 414 -14.00 -1.11 -22.96
N GLU A 415 -15.01 -1.64 -22.28
CA GLU A 415 -15.20 -1.57 -20.83
C GLU A 415 -15.13 -0.13 -20.27
N GLU A 416 -15.68 0.84 -21.00
CA GLU A 416 -15.65 2.26 -20.61
C GLU A 416 -17.03 2.73 -20.12
N TYR A 417 -17.07 3.46 -19.00
CA TYR A 417 -18.33 3.84 -18.34
C TYR A 417 -18.30 5.25 -17.75
N GLY A 418 -19.49 5.81 -17.54
CA GLY A 418 -19.71 7.08 -16.87
C GLY A 418 -19.38 8.29 -17.74
N ILE A 419 -19.54 9.48 -17.16
CA ILE A 419 -19.44 10.75 -17.91
C ILE A 419 -18.05 10.97 -18.55
N ALA A 420 -17.01 10.35 -17.99
CA ALA A 420 -15.64 10.46 -18.44
C ALA A 420 -15.16 9.22 -19.24
N MET A 421 -16.03 8.24 -19.49
CA MET A 421 -15.72 7.00 -20.22
C MET A 421 -14.50 6.25 -19.65
N TRP A 422 -14.47 6.09 -18.33
CA TRP A 422 -13.39 5.40 -17.64
C TRP A 422 -13.48 3.89 -17.78
N THR A 423 -12.33 3.22 -17.89
CA THR A 423 -12.24 1.79 -17.56
C THR A 423 -12.17 1.60 -16.04
N PRO A 424 -12.76 0.52 -15.48
CA PRO A 424 -12.73 0.29 -14.04
C PRO A 424 -11.33 0.19 -13.44
N SER A 425 -10.35 -0.31 -14.22
CA SER A 425 -8.96 -0.44 -13.78
C SER A 425 -8.28 0.92 -13.68
N VAL A 426 -8.43 1.78 -14.68
CA VAL A 426 -7.81 3.10 -14.71
C VAL A 426 -8.50 4.02 -13.71
N PHE A 427 -9.84 4.00 -13.62
CA PHE A 427 -10.55 4.79 -12.61
C PHE A 427 -10.05 4.49 -11.21
N ARG A 428 -10.00 3.21 -10.80
CA ARG A 428 -9.53 2.83 -9.45
C ARG A 428 -8.10 3.30 -9.14
N ALA A 429 -7.23 3.39 -10.13
CA ALA A 429 -5.86 3.85 -9.95
C ALA A 429 -5.78 5.36 -9.67
N TRP A 430 -6.76 6.13 -10.16
CA TRP A 430 -6.78 7.60 -10.08
C TRP A 430 -7.91 8.16 -9.22
N ALA A 431 -8.81 7.30 -8.71
CA ALA A 431 -10.11 7.69 -8.17
C ALA A 431 -10.01 8.72 -7.04
N VAL A 432 -10.74 9.81 -7.21
CA VAL A 432 -10.94 10.88 -6.23
C VAL A 432 -12.41 10.93 -5.85
N ASP A 433 -12.66 11.12 -4.56
CA ASP A 433 -13.99 11.45 -4.04
C ASP A 433 -14.26 12.95 -4.32
N GLY A 434 -15.09 13.20 -5.33
CA GLY A 434 -15.33 14.50 -5.92
C GLY A 434 -16.46 15.29 -5.26
N ASP A 435 -17.43 14.60 -4.65
CA ASP A 435 -18.54 15.20 -3.90
C ASP A 435 -18.40 15.08 -2.38
N GLY A 436 -17.42 14.30 -1.89
CA GLY A 436 -17.11 14.14 -0.48
C GLY A 436 -18.03 13.16 0.25
N ASP A 437 -18.75 12.30 -0.49
CA ASP A 437 -19.69 11.35 0.11
C ASP A 437 -19.01 10.10 0.68
N GLY A 438 -17.73 9.89 0.37
CA GLY A 438 -16.89 8.81 0.85
C GLY A 438 -16.96 7.52 0.04
N ASP A 439 -17.77 7.46 -1.03
CA ASP A 439 -17.68 6.46 -2.08
C ASP A 439 -16.87 7.04 -3.26
N LYS A 440 -16.33 6.17 -4.12
CA LYS A 440 -15.65 6.59 -5.33
C LYS A 440 -16.24 5.81 -6.48
N ASP A 441 -17.24 6.39 -7.13
CA ASP A 441 -17.98 5.75 -8.20
C ASP A 441 -17.69 6.43 -9.54
N GLN A 442 -17.21 5.67 -10.51
CA GLN A 442 -16.99 6.17 -11.88
C GLN A 442 -18.30 6.60 -12.57
N MET A 443 -19.45 6.17 -12.05
CA MET A 443 -20.77 6.60 -12.49
C MET A 443 -21.22 7.91 -11.82
N SER A 444 -20.54 8.36 -10.74
CA SER A 444 -20.74 9.66 -10.11
C SER A 444 -20.03 10.76 -10.92
N PRO A 445 -20.74 11.75 -11.51
CA PRO A 445 -20.09 12.81 -12.26
C PRO A 445 -19.07 13.62 -11.45
N PRO A 446 -19.32 14.00 -10.18
CA PRO A 446 -18.31 14.62 -9.32
C PRO A 446 -17.00 13.84 -9.23
N ASP A 447 -17.04 12.53 -8.98
CA ASP A 447 -15.87 11.67 -8.85
C ASP A 447 -15.15 11.50 -10.18
N ALA A 448 -15.91 11.20 -11.24
CA ALA A 448 -15.39 10.98 -12.58
C ALA A 448 -14.68 12.22 -13.14
N ILE A 449 -15.25 13.41 -12.94
CA ILE A 449 -14.69 14.69 -13.40
C ILE A 449 -13.48 15.09 -12.55
N SER A 450 -13.55 14.91 -11.24
CA SER A 450 -12.43 15.17 -10.33
C SER A 450 -11.23 14.29 -10.64
N THR A 451 -11.48 13.00 -10.89
CA THR A 451 -10.49 12.01 -11.28
C THR A 451 -9.88 12.35 -12.66
N MET A 452 -10.70 12.80 -13.62
CA MET A 452 -10.22 13.22 -14.94
C MET A 452 -9.27 14.41 -14.80
N SER A 453 -9.63 15.41 -14.00
CA SER A 453 -8.78 16.58 -13.76
C SER A 453 -7.39 16.21 -13.23
N LEU A 454 -7.32 15.34 -12.21
CA LEU A 454 -6.01 14.90 -11.69
C LEU A 454 -5.17 14.17 -12.74
N TYR A 455 -5.80 13.29 -13.50
CA TYR A 455 -5.10 12.50 -14.52
C TYR A 455 -4.57 13.39 -15.65
N VAL A 456 -5.37 14.33 -16.15
CA VAL A 456 -4.94 15.24 -17.21
C VAL A 456 -3.89 16.25 -16.73
N CYS A 457 -3.96 16.68 -15.47
CA CYS A 457 -2.92 17.50 -14.84
C CYS A 457 -1.58 16.77 -14.80
N TRP A 458 -1.59 15.48 -14.43
CA TRP A 458 -0.40 14.65 -14.47
C TRP A 458 0.16 14.46 -15.88
N LEU A 459 -0.71 14.26 -16.90
CA LEU A 459 -0.32 14.16 -18.30
C LEU A 459 0.36 15.45 -18.79
N ASP A 460 -0.23 16.60 -18.48
CA ASP A 460 0.33 17.91 -18.82
C ASP A 460 1.76 18.09 -18.28
N GLN A 461 1.96 17.78 -17.00
CA GLN A 461 3.28 17.83 -16.34
C GLN A 461 4.29 16.87 -16.98
N ARG A 462 3.85 15.65 -17.31
CA ARG A 462 4.66 14.64 -18.02
C ARG A 462 5.12 15.15 -19.38
N PHE A 463 4.23 15.77 -20.16
CA PHE A 463 4.55 16.29 -21.49
C PHE A 463 5.48 17.51 -21.45
N LYS A 464 5.29 18.40 -20.46
CA LYS A 464 6.23 19.48 -20.17
C LYS A 464 7.63 18.95 -19.85
N GLN A 465 7.73 17.92 -19.00
CA GLN A 465 9.01 17.28 -18.64
C GLN A 465 9.69 16.60 -19.84
N ALA A 466 8.92 16.03 -20.76
CA ALA A 466 9.41 15.45 -22.00
C ALA A 466 9.83 16.49 -23.06
N GLY A 467 9.71 17.79 -22.75
CA GLY A 467 10.10 18.87 -23.66
C GLY A 467 9.16 19.05 -24.85
N LEU A 468 7.89 18.65 -24.71
CA LEU A 468 6.88 18.86 -25.75
C LEU A 468 6.40 20.33 -25.75
N PRO A 469 6.00 20.89 -26.91
CA PRO A 469 5.69 22.32 -27.01
C PRO A 469 4.45 22.71 -26.19
N LYS A 470 4.57 23.76 -25.36
CA LYS A 470 3.47 24.24 -24.51
C LYS A 470 2.18 24.55 -25.27
N LYS A 471 2.31 25.13 -26.47
CA LYS A 471 1.17 25.48 -27.34
C LYS A 471 0.33 24.27 -27.77
N ASP A 472 0.89 23.07 -27.72
CA ASP A 472 0.24 21.84 -28.18
C ASP A 472 -0.31 21.02 -27.00
N LEU A 473 -0.08 21.44 -25.75
CA LEU A 473 -0.43 20.68 -24.53
C LEU A 473 -1.92 20.28 -24.45
N PRO A 474 -2.91 21.14 -24.76
CA PRO A 474 -4.31 20.71 -24.76
C PRO A 474 -4.58 19.52 -25.70
N ALA A 475 -3.92 19.52 -26.87
CA ALA A 475 -4.04 18.44 -27.85
C ALA A 475 -3.28 17.18 -27.40
N LEU A 476 -2.11 17.35 -26.77
CA LEU A 476 -1.31 16.24 -26.23
C LEU A 476 -2.00 15.56 -25.04
N VAL A 477 -2.61 16.33 -24.15
CA VAL A 477 -3.42 15.83 -23.03
C VAL A 477 -4.63 15.03 -23.52
N ALA A 478 -5.37 15.55 -24.51
CA ALA A 478 -6.45 14.83 -25.14
C ALA A 478 -5.98 13.51 -25.79
N ALA A 479 -4.80 13.52 -26.43
CA ALA A 479 -4.20 12.32 -26.99
C ALA A 479 -3.80 11.31 -25.91
N GLY A 480 -3.15 11.77 -24.83
CA GLY A 480 -2.72 10.94 -23.70
C GLY A 480 -3.89 10.29 -22.99
N TYR A 481 -5.02 10.99 -22.87
CA TYR A 481 -6.25 10.47 -22.26
C TYR A 481 -6.79 9.22 -22.97
N ARG A 482 -6.74 9.18 -24.31
CA ARG A 482 -7.18 8.02 -25.13
C ARG A 482 -6.08 7.01 -25.45
N THR A 483 -4.84 7.28 -25.05
CA THR A 483 -3.67 6.45 -25.35
C THR A 483 -2.86 6.13 -24.10
N SER A 484 -1.72 6.79 -23.94
CA SER A 484 -0.87 6.83 -22.75
C SER A 484 0.09 8.01 -22.90
N ASP A 485 0.69 8.45 -21.79
CA ASP A 485 1.79 9.41 -21.84
C ASP A 485 2.96 8.90 -22.68
N ARG A 486 3.30 7.61 -22.54
CA ARG A 486 4.39 6.97 -23.28
C ARG A 486 4.20 7.06 -24.80
N THR A 487 3.01 6.74 -25.31
CA THR A 487 2.72 6.81 -26.75
C THR A 487 2.90 8.22 -27.29
N VAL A 488 2.39 9.24 -26.59
CA VAL A 488 2.50 10.64 -27.03
C VAL A 488 3.95 11.13 -27.00
N ILE A 489 4.74 10.70 -26.01
CA ILE A 489 6.16 11.05 -25.89
C ILE A 489 7.00 10.36 -26.98
N GLU A 490 6.78 9.07 -27.23
CA GLU A 490 7.50 8.29 -28.26
C GLU A 490 7.24 8.85 -29.67
N GLU A 491 5.99 9.22 -29.97
CA GLU A 491 5.61 9.81 -31.26
C GLU A 491 5.89 11.32 -31.33
N ARG A 492 6.34 11.94 -30.22
CA ARG A 492 6.59 13.38 -30.06
C ARG A 492 5.43 14.27 -30.53
N GLY A 493 4.20 13.83 -30.32
CA GLY A 493 3.02 14.50 -30.85
C GLY A 493 1.74 13.70 -30.70
N VAL A 494 0.67 14.18 -31.34
CA VAL A 494 -0.63 13.51 -31.36
C VAL A 494 -0.59 12.28 -32.29
N PRO A 495 -0.80 11.06 -31.76
CA PRO A 495 -0.81 9.84 -32.57
C PRO A 495 -1.95 9.83 -33.59
N GLU A 496 -1.68 9.33 -34.80
CA GLU A 496 -2.64 9.37 -35.92
C GLU A 496 -3.96 8.66 -35.57
N ARG A 497 -3.86 7.54 -34.84
CA ARG A 497 -5.00 6.73 -34.42
C ARG A 497 -6.00 7.46 -33.51
N VAL A 498 -5.58 8.51 -32.81
CA VAL A 498 -6.46 9.32 -31.93
C VAL A 498 -6.68 10.74 -32.43
N ARG A 499 -6.09 11.12 -33.58
CA ARG A 499 -6.28 12.44 -34.17
C ARG A 499 -7.75 12.84 -34.35
N PRO A 500 -8.67 11.97 -34.81
CA PRO A 500 -10.09 12.32 -34.90
C PRO A 500 -10.72 12.68 -33.55
N HIS A 501 -10.28 12.05 -32.46
CA HIS A 501 -10.75 12.37 -31.12
C HIS A 501 -10.17 13.72 -30.65
N VAL A 502 -8.87 13.93 -30.84
CA VAL A 502 -8.20 15.19 -30.47
C VAL A 502 -8.81 16.37 -31.23
N ASP A 503 -9.05 16.23 -32.53
CA ASP A 503 -9.71 17.26 -33.34
C ASP A 503 -11.12 17.59 -32.82
N LYS A 504 -11.85 16.57 -32.34
CA LYS A 504 -13.15 16.73 -31.70
C LYS A 504 -13.05 17.55 -30.40
N VAL A 505 -12.08 17.23 -29.53
CA VAL A 505 -11.82 17.98 -28.29
C VAL A 505 -11.42 19.42 -28.59
N MET A 506 -10.47 19.63 -29.50
CA MET A 506 -9.97 20.97 -29.84
C MET A 506 -11.05 21.85 -30.47
N ARG A 507 -11.97 21.27 -31.25
CA ARG A 507 -13.14 21.99 -31.76
C ARG A 507 -14.06 22.47 -30.64
N TYR A 508 -14.38 21.63 -29.67
CA TYR A 508 -15.20 22.05 -28.53
C TYR A 508 -14.49 23.06 -27.63
N LEU A 509 -13.18 22.90 -27.42
CA LEU A 509 -12.38 23.88 -26.69
C LEU A 509 -12.42 25.25 -27.38
N ALA A 510 -12.28 25.28 -28.71
CA ALA A 510 -12.39 26.51 -29.48
C ALA A 510 -13.82 27.10 -29.51
N GLU A 511 -14.86 26.29 -29.30
CA GLU A 511 -16.24 26.78 -29.10
C GLU A 511 -16.39 27.42 -27.70
N TYR A 512 -15.71 26.90 -26.68
CA TYR A 512 -15.76 27.40 -25.30
C TYR A 512 -14.81 28.57 -25.01
N GLN A 513 -13.89 28.88 -25.92
CA GLN A 513 -12.97 30.02 -25.80
C GLN A 513 -13.41 31.24 -26.63
N ARG A 514 -14.52 31.14 -27.37
CA ARG A 514 -15.17 32.24 -28.10
C ARG A 514 -16.24 32.88 -27.24
#